data_AF-A0A972VTK9-F1
#
_entry.id   AF-A0A972VTK9-F1
#
_cell.length_a   1.000
_cell.length_b   1.000
_cell.length_c   1.000
_cell.angle_alpha   90.00
_cell.angle_beta   90.00
_cell.angle_gamma   90.00
#
_symmetry.space_group_name_H-M   'P 1'
#
loop_
_entity.id
_entity.type
_entity.pdbx_description
1 polymer ?
#
loop_
_entity_poly.entity_id
_entity_poly.type
_entity_poly.pdbx_seq_one_letter_code
_entity_poly.pdbx_strand_id
1 'polypeptide(L)'
;MAYSDKVMDHYDNPRNVGKMDDTDDSVGTGMVGAPACGDVMRLQIKVNAAGIIEDAKFKTYGCGSAIASSSLLTEWVKGRTLDEAASIKNTEIAEELALPPVKIHCSVLAEDAIKAAVKDFRTKHAADQQSAVAVGE
;
A
#
# COMPACT_ATOMS: atom_id res chain seq x y z
N MET A 1 -16.28 12.93 19.43
CA MET A 1 -14.82 12.68 19.39
C MET A 1 -14.34 12.89 17.96
N ALA A 2 -13.11 13.38 17.75
CA ALA A 2 -12.60 13.79 16.43
C ALA A 2 -12.14 12.62 15.53
N TYR A 3 -12.17 11.38 16.04
CA TYR A 3 -11.80 10.16 15.32
C TYR A 3 -12.91 9.12 15.48
N SER A 4 -13.15 8.34 14.43
CA SER A 4 -14.11 7.24 14.43
C SER A 4 -13.57 6.04 15.21
N ASP A 5 -14.46 5.19 15.71
CA ASP A 5 -14.08 3.96 16.41
C ASP A 5 -13.19 3.06 15.54
N LYS A 6 -13.39 3.06 14.22
CA LYS A 6 -12.55 2.35 13.25
C LYS A 6 -11.11 2.89 13.23
N VAL A 7 -10.94 4.22 13.21
CA VAL A 7 -9.59 4.82 13.23
C VAL A 7 -8.88 4.46 14.53
N MET A 8 -9.58 4.46 15.67
CA MET A 8 -9.00 4.07 16.95
C MET A 8 -8.62 2.59 16.96
N ASP A 9 -9.49 1.70 16.48
CA ASP A 9 -9.23 0.26 16.40
C ASP A 9 -7.98 -0.07 15.58
N HIS A 10 -7.84 0.50 14.38
CA HIS A 10 -6.65 0.32 13.56
C HIS A 10 -5.40 1.04 14.10
N TYR A 11 -5.57 2.03 14.99
CA TYR A 11 -4.45 2.71 15.63
C TYR A 11 -3.93 1.94 16.85
N ASP A 12 -4.82 1.45 17.71
CA ASP A 12 -4.49 0.66 18.90
C ASP A 12 -4.05 -0.78 18.54
N ASN A 13 -4.68 -1.37 17.50
CA ASN A 13 -4.38 -2.73 17.02
C ASN A 13 -4.09 -2.73 15.51
N PRO A 14 -2.99 -2.11 15.06
CA PRO A 14 -2.67 -2.04 13.65
C PRO A 14 -2.36 -3.45 13.10
N ARG A 15 -3.12 -3.86 12.10
CA ARG A 15 -3.01 -5.18 11.44
C ARG A 15 -1.94 -5.12 10.37
N ASN A 16 -1.15 -6.19 10.21
CA ASN A 16 -0.14 -6.29 9.14
C ASN A 16 1.03 -5.30 9.24
N VAL A 17 1.35 -4.84 10.46
CA VAL A 17 2.58 -4.09 10.69
C VAL A 17 3.79 -5.01 10.53
N GLY A 18 4.72 -4.63 9.67
CA GLY A 18 5.93 -5.42 9.48
C GLY A 18 6.72 -5.05 8.25
N LYS A 19 7.69 -5.89 7.92
CA LYS A 19 8.42 -5.82 6.67
C LYS A 19 8.42 -7.20 6.00
N MET A 20 8.56 -7.20 4.69
CA MET A 20 8.86 -8.38 3.90
C MET A 20 10.33 -8.37 3.48
N ASP A 21 10.76 -9.42 2.80
CA ASP A 21 12.06 -9.45 2.18
C ASP A 21 12.03 -8.63 0.88
N ASP A 22 12.85 -7.58 0.80
CA ASP A 22 12.90 -6.68 -0.35
C ASP A 22 13.55 -7.35 -1.57
N THR A 23 14.28 -8.45 -1.36
CA THR A 23 15.01 -9.21 -2.39
C THR A 23 14.16 -10.26 -3.09
N ASP A 24 12.97 -10.56 -2.56
CA ASP A 24 12.02 -11.49 -3.20
C ASP A 24 11.40 -10.82 -4.44
N ASP A 25 11.51 -11.48 -5.60
CA ASP A 25 10.91 -11.02 -6.86
C ASP A 25 9.38 -10.96 -6.79
N SER A 26 8.78 -11.73 -5.90
CA SER A 26 7.33 -11.76 -5.67
C SER A 26 6.86 -10.55 -4.84
N VAL A 27 7.77 -9.72 -4.33
CA VAL A 27 7.46 -8.60 -3.43
C VAL A 27 7.65 -7.26 -4.13
N GLY A 28 6.55 -6.51 -4.23
CA GLY A 28 6.53 -5.11 -4.65
C GLY A 28 6.63 -4.19 -3.45
N THR A 29 7.51 -3.17 -3.53
CA THR A 29 7.71 -2.20 -2.45
C THR A 29 7.39 -0.78 -2.91
N GLY A 30 6.45 -0.14 -2.23
CA GLY A 30 6.08 1.26 -2.42
C GLY A 30 6.50 2.08 -1.22
N MET A 31 7.37 3.07 -1.43
CA MET A 31 7.68 4.07 -0.41
C MET A 31 7.22 5.44 -0.87
N VAL A 32 6.41 6.10 -0.04
CA VAL A 32 5.83 7.41 -0.33
C VAL A 32 5.84 8.29 0.92
N GLY A 33 5.71 9.59 0.72
CA GLY A 33 5.83 10.60 1.78
C GLY A 33 7.22 11.21 1.87
N ALA A 34 7.34 12.23 2.72
CA ALA A 34 8.57 12.99 2.88
C ALA A 34 8.86 13.20 4.37
N PRO A 35 10.10 13.00 4.83
CA PRO A 35 10.47 13.26 6.23
C PRO A 35 10.14 14.69 6.67
N ALA A 36 10.19 15.65 5.75
CA ALA A 36 9.86 17.05 6.00
C ALA A 36 8.39 17.28 6.37
N CYS A 37 7.47 16.43 5.90
CA CYS A 37 6.05 16.49 6.23
C CYS A 37 5.70 15.69 7.49
N GLY A 38 6.63 14.89 8.01
CA GLY A 38 6.41 14.03 9.18
C GLY A 38 5.61 12.75 8.89
N ASP A 39 5.18 12.54 7.63
CA ASP A 39 4.45 11.34 7.18
C ASP A 39 5.26 10.59 6.12
N VAL A 40 5.64 9.35 6.42
CA VAL A 40 6.36 8.43 5.52
C VAL A 40 5.75 7.04 5.64
N MET A 41 5.32 6.48 4.52
CA MET A 41 4.75 5.13 4.45
C MET A 41 5.56 4.25 3.52
N ARG A 42 5.86 3.05 4.01
CA ARG A 42 6.39 1.93 3.24
C ARG A 42 5.32 0.84 3.24
N LEU A 43 4.85 0.48 2.05
CA LEU A 43 3.92 -0.61 1.80
C LEU A 43 4.63 -1.70 0.99
N GLN A 44 4.47 -2.94 1.41
CA GLN A 44 5.01 -4.10 0.71
C GLN A 44 3.89 -5.08 0.45
N ILE A 45 3.78 -5.52 -0.80
CA ILE A 45 2.78 -6.49 -1.24
C ILE A 45 3.51 -7.72 -1.79
N LYS A 46 3.06 -8.90 -1.40
CA LYS A 46 3.52 -10.18 -1.95
C LYS A 46 2.47 -10.68 -2.92
N VAL A 47 2.89 -10.97 -4.15
CA VAL A 47 2.04 -11.36 -5.26
C VAL A 47 2.39 -12.77 -5.67
N ASN A 48 1.39 -13.62 -5.89
CA ASN A 48 1.62 -14.97 -6.40
C ASN A 48 1.75 -14.99 -7.93
N ALA A 49 2.07 -16.17 -8.48
CA ALA A 49 2.18 -16.39 -9.92
C ALA A 49 0.88 -16.13 -10.71
N ALA A 50 -0.28 -16.09 -10.04
CA ALA A 50 -1.56 -15.75 -10.66
C ALA A 50 -1.83 -14.23 -10.69
N GLY A 51 -0.93 -13.41 -10.14
CA GLY A 51 -1.10 -11.95 -10.07
C GLY A 51 -2.01 -11.48 -8.93
N ILE A 52 -2.24 -12.32 -7.93
CA ILE A 52 -3.07 -12.03 -6.75
C ILE A 52 -2.16 -11.74 -5.55
N ILE A 53 -2.51 -10.71 -4.78
CA ILE A 53 -1.79 -10.32 -3.56
C ILE A 53 -2.11 -11.31 -2.44
N GLU A 54 -1.13 -12.11 -2.02
CA GLU A 54 -1.30 -13.10 -0.93
C GLU A 54 -1.13 -12.47 0.44
N ASP A 55 -0.17 -11.55 0.57
CA ASP A 55 0.08 -10.85 1.83
C ASP A 55 0.44 -9.39 1.55
N ALA A 56 0.12 -8.54 2.50
CA ALA A 56 0.51 -7.13 2.47
C ALA A 56 0.98 -6.73 3.86
N LYS A 57 2.09 -6.00 3.92
CA LYS A 57 2.66 -5.47 5.16
C LYS A 57 2.97 -4.00 4.98
N PHE A 58 2.83 -3.25 6.06
CA PHE A 58 3.16 -1.83 6.04
C PHE A 58 4.03 -1.44 7.22
N LYS A 59 4.77 -0.35 7.02
CA LYS A 59 5.39 0.46 8.06
C LYS A 59 5.13 1.91 7.71
N THR A 60 4.51 2.63 8.61
CA THR A 60 4.28 4.06 8.44
C THR A 60 4.76 4.79 9.67
N TYR A 61 5.28 5.99 9.44
CA TYR A 61 5.63 6.96 10.46
C TYR A 61 4.79 8.20 10.14
N GLY A 62 3.92 8.60 11.05
CA GLY A 62 2.98 9.68 10.78
C GLY A 62 1.89 9.78 11.82
N CYS A 63 0.87 10.59 11.54
CA CYS A 63 -0.26 10.73 12.45
C CYS A 63 -1.11 9.45 12.55
N GLY A 64 -1.88 9.28 13.64
CA GLY A 64 -2.70 8.08 13.87
C GLY A 64 -3.67 7.76 12.71
N SER A 65 -4.14 8.77 11.99
CA SER A 65 -4.94 8.59 10.77
C SER A 65 -4.17 7.90 9.65
N ALA A 66 -2.88 8.21 9.47
CA ALA A 66 -2.05 7.56 8.46
C ALA A 66 -1.81 6.07 8.80
N ILE A 67 -1.64 5.74 10.08
CA ILE A 67 -1.54 4.35 10.58
C ILE A 67 -2.85 3.61 10.30
N ALA A 68 -3.99 4.21 10.62
CA ALA A 68 -5.29 3.61 10.39
C ALA A 68 -5.56 3.37 8.89
N SER A 69 -5.32 4.38 8.04
CA SER A 69 -5.45 4.25 6.58
C SER A 69 -4.54 3.17 6.00
N SER A 70 -3.29 3.08 6.48
CA SER A 70 -2.35 2.06 6.03
C SER A 70 -2.79 0.66 6.43
N SER A 71 -3.25 0.49 7.67
CA SER A 71 -3.72 -0.80 8.17
C SER A 71 -4.96 -1.28 7.41
N LEU A 72 -5.96 -0.40 7.23
CA LEU A 72 -7.15 -0.72 6.45
C LEU A 72 -6.81 -1.12 5.01
N LEU A 73 -5.93 -0.35 4.36
CA LEU A 73 -5.50 -0.62 3.00
C LEU A 73 -4.86 -2.01 2.88
N THR A 74 -3.99 -2.41 3.82
CA THR A 74 -3.36 -3.74 3.78
C THR A 74 -4.37 -4.88 3.85
N GLU A 75 -5.48 -4.70 4.56
CA GLU A 75 -6.55 -5.71 4.59
C GLU A 75 -7.32 -5.75 3.27
N TRP A 76 -7.60 -4.60 2.67
CA TRP A 76 -8.35 -4.51 1.42
C TRP A 76 -7.61 -5.11 0.23
N VAL A 77 -6.29 -4.92 0.16
CA VAL A 77 -5.50 -5.40 -0.97
C VAL A 77 -5.22 -6.90 -0.92
N LYS A 78 -5.30 -7.53 0.26
CA LYS A 78 -5.10 -8.98 0.40
C LYS A 78 -6.22 -9.74 -0.32
N GLY A 79 -5.84 -10.71 -1.14
CA GLY A 79 -6.74 -11.52 -1.97
C GLY A 79 -7.22 -10.83 -3.25
N ARG A 80 -6.82 -9.58 -3.52
CA ARG A 80 -7.15 -8.86 -4.75
C ARG A 80 -6.04 -8.96 -5.78
N THR A 81 -6.39 -8.71 -7.03
CA THR A 81 -5.41 -8.56 -8.11
C THR A 81 -4.67 -7.22 -8.01
N LEU A 82 -3.50 -7.12 -8.65
CA LEU A 82 -2.74 -5.88 -8.73
C LEU A 82 -3.55 -4.70 -9.30
N ASP A 83 -4.43 -4.97 -10.26
CA ASP A 83 -5.23 -3.94 -10.93
C ASP A 83 -6.36 -3.42 -10.04
N GLU A 84 -7.02 -4.33 -9.31
CA GLU A 84 -7.99 -3.97 -8.29
C GLU A 84 -7.34 -3.18 -7.15
N ALA A 85 -6.17 -3.60 -6.69
CA ALA A 85 -5.44 -2.91 -5.64
C ALA A 85 -5.01 -1.49 -6.08
N ALA A 86 -4.60 -1.33 -7.34
CA ALA A 86 -4.26 -0.02 -7.91
C ALA A 86 -5.49 0.87 -8.19
N SER A 87 -6.68 0.27 -8.27
CA SER A 87 -7.95 0.98 -8.49
C SER A 87 -8.56 1.54 -7.21
N ILE A 88 -8.08 1.14 -6.02
CA ILE A 88 -8.53 1.67 -4.73
C ILE A 88 -8.26 3.17 -4.69
N LYS A 89 -9.30 3.96 -4.39
CA LYS A 89 -9.21 5.41 -4.31
C LYS A 89 -9.13 5.90 -2.87
N ASN A 90 -8.45 7.02 -2.68
CA ASN A 90 -8.39 7.73 -1.40
C ASN A 90 -9.78 8.06 -0.83
N THR A 91 -10.78 8.30 -1.69
CA THR A 91 -12.15 8.62 -1.28
C THR A 91 -12.78 7.46 -0.54
N GLU A 92 -12.60 6.22 -1.02
CA GLU A 92 -13.15 5.02 -0.39
C GLU A 92 -12.54 4.80 1.00
N ILE A 93 -11.23 5.01 1.13
CA ILE A 93 -10.51 4.93 2.41
C ILE A 93 -10.99 6.01 3.38
N ALA A 94 -11.16 7.24 2.88
CA ALA A 94 -11.63 8.37 3.69
C ALA A 94 -13.07 8.18 4.18
N GLU A 95 -13.95 7.67 3.32
CA GLU A 95 -15.33 7.34 3.67
C GLU A 95 -15.39 6.21 4.69
N GLU A 96 -14.62 5.14 4.47
CA GLU A 96 -14.65 3.96 5.34
C GLU A 96 -14.13 4.27 6.76
N LEU A 97 -13.12 5.13 6.87
CA LEU A 97 -12.59 5.62 8.15
C LEU A 97 -13.33 6.84 8.70
N ALA A 98 -14.33 7.36 7.97
CA ALA A 98 -15.06 8.59 8.28
C ALA A 98 -14.10 9.76 8.60
N LEU A 99 -13.04 9.92 7.78
CA LEU A 99 -12.02 10.92 8.01
C LEU A 99 -12.57 12.34 7.79
N PRO A 100 -12.26 13.29 8.69
CA PRO A 100 -12.62 14.68 8.46
C PRO A 100 -11.86 15.25 7.24
N PRO A 101 -12.40 16.27 6.56
CA PRO A 101 -11.85 16.79 5.30
C PRO A 101 -10.38 17.26 5.41
N VAL A 102 -9.94 17.68 6.60
CA VAL A 102 -8.56 18.08 6.89
C VAL A 102 -7.55 16.91 6.86
N LYS A 103 -8.01 15.66 6.92
CA LYS A 103 -7.17 14.45 6.96
C LYS A 103 -7.18 13.62 5.67
N ILE A 104 -7.81 14.13 4.59
CA ILE A 104 -7.86 13.45 3.28
C ILE A 104 -6.45 13.16 2.72
N HIS A 105 -5.45 14.00 3.04
CA HIS A 105 -4.06 13.77 2.63
C HIS A 105 -3.49 12.43 3.12
N CYS A 106 -3.97 11.89 4.25
CA CYS A 106 -3.57 10.58 4.75
C CYS A 106 -4.08 9.44 3.85
N SER A 107 -5.27 9.61 3.25
CA SER A 107 -5.84 8.65 2.30
C SER A 107 -5.15 8.72 0.94
N VAL A 108 -4.74 9.91 0.50
CA VAL A 108 -3.95 10.09 -0.72
C VAL A 108 -2.60 9.39 -0.59
N LEU A 109 -1.95 9.52 0.55
CA LEU A 109 -0.69 8.85 0.83
C LEU A 109 -0.82 7.32 0.78
N ALA A 110 -1.93 6.76 1.29
CA ALA A 110 -2.23 5.34 1.19
C ALA A 110 -2.45 4.88 -0.27
N GLU A 111 -3.19 5.66 -1.06
CA GLU A 111 -3.40 5.40 -2.50
C GLU A 111 -2.08 5.44 -3.29
N ASP A 112 -1.25 6.45 -3.05
CA ASP A 112 0.05 6.57 -3.71
C ASP A 112 0.97 5.40 -3.32
N ALA A 113 0.91 4.94 -2.07
CA ALA A 113 1.72 3.81 -1.60
C ALA A 113 1.40 2.52 -2.35
N ILE A 114 0.12 2.19 -2.56
CA ILE A 114 -0.26 0.97 -3.30
C ILE A 114 0.10 1.08 -4.78
N LYS A 115 -0.11 2.24 -5.41
CA LYS A 115 0.30 2.46 -6.79
C LYS A 115 1.80 2.33 -6.97
N ALA A 116 2.58 2.87 -6.03
CA ALA A 116 4.03 2.71 -6.02
C ALA A 116 4.45 1.25 -5.86
N ALA A 117 3.83 0.50 -4.95
CA ALA A 117 4.15 -0.91 -4.71
C ALA A 117 3.80 -1.81 -5.90
N VAL A 118 2.64 -1.59 -6.52
CA VAL A 118 2.22 -2.29 -7.75
C VAL A 118 3.15 -1.95 -8.91
N LYS A 119 3.56 -0.68 -9.04
CA LYS A 119 4.50 -0.25 -10.08
C LYS A 119 5.87 -0.91 -9.90
N ASP A 120 6.41 -0.93 -8.68
CA ASP A 120 7.68 -1.59 -8.36
C ASP A 120 7.65 -3.07 -8.75
N PHE A 121 6.61 -3.80 -8.35
CA PHE A 121 6.40 -5.19 -8.74
C PHE A 121 6.37 -5.36 -10.26
N ARG A 122 5.55 -4.55 -10.95
CA ARG A 122 5.46 -4.58 -12.41
C ARG A 122 6.79 -4.26 -13.08
N THR A 123 7.59 -3.34 -12.54
CA THR A 123 8.91 -3.00 -13.09
C THR A 123 9.90 -4.15 -12.91
N LYS A 124 9.93 -4.82 -11.75
CA LYS A 124 10.76 -6.01 -11.53
C LYS A 124 10.42 -7.13 -12.54
N HIS A 125 9.14 -7.37 -12.79
CA HIS A 125 8.66 -8.40 -13.72
C HIS A 125 8.63 -7.96 -15.20
N ALA A 126 8.60 -6.66 -15.49
CA ALA A 126 8.68 -6.14 -16.85
C ALA A 126 10.13 -6.14 -17.38
N ALA A 127 11.13 -5.96 -16.50
CA ALA A 127 12.54 -6.11 -16.85
C ALA A 127 12.87 -7.56 -17.31
N ASP A 128 12.14 -8.54 -16.78
CA ASP A 128 12.22 -9.94 -17.21
C ASP A 128 11.65 -10.15 -18.63
N GLN A 129 10.53 -9.49 -18.96
CA GLN A 129 9.92 -9.59 -20.29
C GLN A 129 10.66 -8.82 -21.40
N GLN A 130 11.51 -7.84 -21.05
CA GLN A 130 12.29 -7.09 -22.03
C GLN A 130 13.62 -7.79 -22.43
N SER A 131 14.07 -8.77 -21.65
CA SER A 131 15.26 -9.59 -21.98
C SER A 131 14.94 -10.77 -22.92
N ALA A 132 13.68 -11.20 -23.03
CA ALA A 132 13.27 -12.27 -23.94
C ALA A 132 13.07 -11.82 -25.39
N VAL A 133 12.94 -10.52 -25.67
CA VAL A 133 12.70 -9.98 -27.02
C VAL A 133 13.99 -9.67 -27.78
N ALA A 134 15.16 -9.69 -27.12
CA ALA A 134 16.45 -9.32 -27.72
C ALA A 134 17.29 -10.50 -28.28
N VAL A 135 16.77 -11.75 -28.27
CA VAL A 135 17.44 -12.94 -28.83
C VAL A 135 16.66 -13.47 -30.04
N GLY A 136 16.32 -12.58 -30.95
CA GLY A 136 15.45 -12.91 -32.08
C GLY A 136 15.55 -11.94 -33.25
N GLU A 137 16.76 -11.50 -33.59
CA GLU A 137 17.11 -10.98 -34.93
C GLU A 137 18.47 -11.51 -35.36
#